data_AF-A0A6N7FPU0-F1
#
_entry.id   AF-A0A6N7FPU0-F1
#
_cell.length_a   1.000
_cell.length_b   1.000
_cell.length_c   1.000
_cell.angle_alpha   90.00
_cell.angle_beta   90.00
_cell.angle_gamma   90.00
#
_symmetry.space_group_name_H-M   'P 1'
#
loop_
_entity.id
_entity.type
_entity.pdbx_description
1 polymer ?
#
loop_
_entity_poly.entity_id
_entity_poly.type
_entity_poly.pdbx_seq_one_letter_code
_entity_poly.pdbx_strand_id
1 'polypeptide(L)'
;MSVLHKRIRFGHLRLNGVPVEVRYGDLLVAQDESAELLDWEVVVATADRLELPMSAYDVHIETAELRQLWGPGLLVRSDGRAHVFRGGGTLDGFDAEELQ
;
A
#
# COMPACT_ATOMS: atom_id res chain seq x y z
N MET A 1 -18.64 0.31 17.22
CA MET A 1 -17.62 -0.23 16.31
C MET A 1 -16.95 0.97 15.66
N SER A 2 -15.86 1.39 16.26
CA SER A 2 -14.99 2.45 15.75
C SER A 2 -13.95 1.79 14.86
N VAL A 3 -13.60 2.45 13.75
CA VAL A 3 -12.45 2.05 12.94
C VAL A 3 -11.46 3.20 13.02
N LEU A 4 -10.26 2.92 13.53
CA LEU A 4 -9.16 3.86 13.50
C LEU A 4 -8.44 3.72 12.16
N HIS A 5 -8.02 4.82 11.57
CA HIS A 5 -7.37 4.79 10.26
C HIS A 5 -6.32 5.87 10.09
N LYS A 6 -5.42 5.64 9.14
CA LYS A 6 -4.45 6.63 8.69
C LYS A 6 -4.24 6.49 7.19
N ARG A 7 -4.20 7.63 6.50
CA ARG A 7 -3.81 7.72 5.10
C ARG A 7 -2.43 8.35 4.98
N ILE A 8 -1.54 7.68 4.26
CA ILE A 8 -0.18 8.12 3.99
C ILE A 8 -0.01 8.30 2.48
N ARG A 9 0.45 9.47 2.06
CA ARG A 9 0.83 9.72 0.66
C ARG A 9 2.26 9.26 0.43
N PHE A 10 2.53 8.71 -0.76
CA PHE A 10 3.87 8.33 -1.17
C PHE A 10 4.13 8.67 -2.64
N GLY A 11 5.40 8.83 -2.97
CA GLY A 11 5.87 9.11 -4.33
C GLY A 11 6.73 8.01 -4.94
N HIS A 12 7.14 7.02 -4.14
CA HIS A 12 8.02 5.95 -4.57
C HIS A 12 7.43 4.60 -4.20
N LEU A 13 7.40 3.70 -5.18
CA LEU A 13 6.91 2.34 -5.05
C LEU A 13 7.90 1.39 -5.72
N ARG A 14 8.16 0.24 -5.09
CA ARG A 14 8.77 -0.91 -5.74
C ARG A 14 7.85 -2.11 -5.59
N LEU A 15 7.71 -2.88 -6.66
CA LEU A 15 6.95 -4.13 -6.68
C LEU A 15 7.93 -5.27 -6.98
N ASN A 16 8.06 -6.23 -6.06
CA ASN A 16 9.07 -7.30 -6.16
C ASN A 16 10.50 -6.74 -6.35
N GLY A 17 10.80 -5.61 -5.68
CA GLY A 17 12.07 -4.89 -5.82
C GLY A 17 12.23 -4.05 -7.09
N VAL A 18 11.30 -4.11 -8.05
CA VAL A 18 11.35 -3.31 -9.28
C VAL A 18 10.71 -1.95 -9.05
N PRO A 19 11.43 -0.83 -9.29
CA PRO A 19 10.85 0.51 -9.12
C PRO A 19 9.73 0.76 -10.13
N VAL A 20 8.68 1.43 -9.66
CA VAL A 20 7.51 1.84 -10.46
C VAL A 20 7.44 3.36 -10.47
N GLU A 21 7.26 3.94 -11.66
CA GLU A 21 7.04 5.39 -11.78
C GLU A 21 5.63 5.78 -11.35
N VAL A 22 5.55 6.40 -10.17
CA VAL A 22 4.29 6.79 -9.53
C VAL A 22 3.95 8.24 -9.87
N ARG A 23 2.72 8.47 -10.33
CA ARG A 23 2.13 9.81 -10.43
C ARG A 23 1.39 10.19 -9.14
N TYR A 24 0.75 9.22 -8.51
CA TYR A 24 0.02 9.38 -7.25
C TYR A 24 0.02 8.06 -6.49
N GLY A 25 0.28 8.11 -5.19
CA GLY A 25 0.24 6.94 -4.31
C GLY A 25 -0.38 7.29 -2.96
N ASP A 26 -1.39 6.52 -2.57
CA ASP A 26 -1.96 6.51 -1.22
C ASP A 26 -1.86 5.10 -0.63
N LEU A 27 -1.41 5.05 0.62
CA LEU A 27 -1.55 3.91 1.50
C LEU A 27 -2.62 4.24 2.53
N LEU A 28 -3.66 3.42 2.60
CA LEU A 28 -4.65 3.45 3.68
C LEU A 28 -4.33 2.33 4.64
N VAL A 29 -4.23 2.63 5.93
CA VAL A 29 -4.10 1.67 7.01
C VAL A 29 -5.29 1.84 7.95
N ALA A 30 -5.90 0.74 8.37
CA ALA A 30 -7.04 0.74 9.25
C ALA A 30 -6.94 -0.40 10.25
N GLN A 31 -7.56 -0.22 11.41
CA GLN A 31 -7.76 -1.27 12.38
C GLN A 31 -9.16 -1.14 12.98
N ASP A 32 -9.93 -2.23 12.90
CA ASP A 32 -11.13 -2.41 13.71
C ASP A 32 -10.71 -2.82 15.13
N GLU A 33 -11.46 -2.39 16.16
CA GLU A 33 -11.19 -2.75 17.56
C GLU A 33 -11.08 -4.26 17.81
N SER A 34 -11.70 -5.08 16.97
CA SER A 34 -11.69 -6.54 17.05
C SER A 34 -10.60 -7.22 16.20
N ALA A 35 -9.86 -6.46 15.39
CA ALA A 35 -8.86 -7.01 14.46
C ALA A 35 -7.48 -7.14 15.13
N GLU A 36 -6.91 -8.35 15.08
CA GLU A 36 -5.55 -8.63 15.58
C GLU A 36 -4.46 -8.01 14.70
N LEU A 37 -4.75 -7.75 13.42
CA LEU A 37 -3.82 -7.21 12.44
C LEU A 37 -4.37 -5.93 11.81
N LEU A 38 -3.45 -5.11 11.30
CA LEU A 38 -3.78 -3.95 10.49
C LEU A 38 -4.30 -4.41 9.12
N ASP A 39 -5.42 -3.84 8.70
CA ASP A 39 -5.83 -3.87 7.30
C ASP A 39 -5.15 -2.72 6.58
N TRP A 40 -4.57 -3.00 5.40
CA TRP A 40 -3.97 -1.95 4.60
C TRP A 40 -4.23 -2.13 3.10
N GLU A 41 -4.35 -1.01 2.40
CA GLU A 41 -4.63 -0.95 0.97
C GLU A 41 -3.74 0.12 0.33
N VAL A 42 -3.14 -0.22 -0.80
CA VAL A 42 -2.35 0.70 -1.62
C VAL A 42 -3.12 1.01 -2.89
N VAL A 43 -3.36 2.29 -3.11
CA VAL A 43 -3.92 2.82 -4.35
C VAL A 43 -2.84 3.63 -5.05
N VAL A 44 -2.45 3.19 -6.23
CA VAL A 44 -1.38 3.84 -7.01
C VAL A 44 -1.84 4.11 -8.43
N ALA A 45 -1.53 5.31 -8.91
CA ALA A 45 -1.61 5.69 -10.30
C ALA A 45 -0.19 5.85 -10.87
N THR A 46 0.11 5.18 -11.98
CA THR A 46 1.42 5.19 -12.62
C THR A 46 1.51 6.23 -13.74
N ALA A 47 2.72 6.73 -14.00
CA ALA A 47 2.96 7.69 -15.08
C ALA A 47 2.71 7.04 -16.46
N ASP A 48 3.25 5.84 -16.65
CA ASP A 48 3.07 5.02 -17.85
C ASP A 48 2.07 3.90 -17.63
N ARG A 49 1.60 3.32 -18.75
CA ARG A 49 0.77 2.12 -18.68
C ARG A 49 1.66 0.96 -18.20
N LEU A 50 1.24 0.29 -17.14
CA LEU A 50 1.92 -0.85 -16.54
C LEU A 50 0.95 -2.03 -16.52
N GLU A 51 1.28 -3.12 -17.21
CA GLU A 51 0.44 -4.32 -17.18
C GLU A 51 0.97 -5.26 -16.09
N LEU A 52 0.18 -5.41 -15.02
CA LEU A 52 0.50 -6.27 -13.89
C LEU A 52 -0.41 -7.50 -13.89
N PRO A 53 0.14 -8.71 -13.86
CA PRO A 53 -0.63 -9.91 -13.56
C PRO A 53 -1.36 -9.79 -12.21
N MET A 54 -2.58 -10.31 -12.15
CA MET A 54 -3.33 -10.46 -10.90
C MET A 54 -2.63 -11.50 -10.01
N SER A 55 -1.76 -11.02 -9.11
CA SER A 55 -0.85 -11.84 -8.30
C SER A 55 -0.54 -11.14 -6.98
N ALA A 56 0.09 -11.88 -6.07
CA ALA A 56 0.80 -11.29 -4.94
C ALA A 56 2.09 -10.61 -5.42
N TYR A 57 2.45 -9.53 -4.74
CA TYR A 57 3.65 -8.74 -4.91
C TYR A 57 4.24 -8.41 -3.53
N ASP A 58 5.57 -8.35 -3.44
CA ASP A 58 6.24 -7.63 -2.38
C ASP A 58 6.11 -6.13 -2.64
N VAL A 59 5.32 -5.44 -1.82
CA VAL A 59 5.01 -4.01 -1.97
C VAL A 59 5.92 -3.23 -1.05
N HIS A 60 6.76 -2.38 -1.63
CA HIS A 60 7.66 -1.50 -0.88
C HIS A 60 7.37 -0.04 -1.22
N ILE A 61 7.01 0.73 -0.21
CA ILE A 61 6.69 2.16 -0.30
C ILE A 61 7.76 2.98 0.42
N GLU A 62 8.12 4.10 -0.17
CA GLU A 62 8.85 5.17 0.51
C GLU A 62 8.00 6.44 0.57
N THR A 63 7.73 6.91 1.79
CA THR A 63 6.92 8.12 2.04
C THR A 63 7.71 9.40 1.77
N ALA A 64 7.03 10.55 1.78
CA ALA A 64 7.69 11.85 1.60
C ALA A 64 8.75 12.14 2.69
N GLU A 65 8.57 11.57 3.88
CA GLU A 65 9.49 11.66 5.02
C GLU A 65 10.62 10.62 4.98
N LEU A 66 10.81 9.94 3.84
CA LEU A 66 11.81 8.89 3.62
C LEU A 66 11.61 7.64 4.50
N ARG A 67 10.43 7.48 5.10
CA ARG A 67 10.06 6.26 5.82
C ARG A 67 9.81 5.14 4.83
N GLN A 68 10.38 3.97 5.10
CA GLN A 68 10.11 2.75 4.34
C GLN A 68 8.94 2.00 5.00
N LEU A 69 7.97 1.59 4.19
CA LEU A 69 6.84 0.75 4.59
C LEU A 69 6.78 -0.42 3.61
N TRP A 70 6.66 -1.66 4.09
CA TRP A 70 6.62 -2.81 3.19
C TRP A 70 5.79 -3.96 3.72
N GLY A 71 5.33 -4.81 2.79
CA GLY A 71 4.57 -6.01 3.13
C GLY A 71 4.04 -6.73 1.89
N PRO A 72 3.54 -7.96 2.05
CA PRO A 72 2.91 -8.69 0.96
C PRO A 72 1.60 -8.01 0.54
N GLY A 73 1.46 -7.65 -0.73
CA GLY A 73 0.24 -7.06 -1.30
C GLY A 73 -0.33 -7.89 -2.44
N LEU A 74 -1.60 -8.25 -2.37
CA LEU A 74 -2.33 -8.88 -3.48
C LEU A 74 -2.89 -7.81 -4.40
N LEU A 75 -2.54 -7.83 -5.69
CA LEU A 75 -3.20 -6.98 -6.68
C LEU A 75 -4.65 -7.44 -6.84
N VAL A 76 -5.60 -6.56 -6.50
CA VAL A 76 -7.05 -6.86 -6.55
C VAL A 76 -7.78 -6.09 -7.65
N ARG A 77 -7.16 -5.04 -8.19
CA ARG A 77 -7.69 -4.30 -9.34
C ARG A 77 -6.55 -3.65 -10.12
N SER A 78 -6.63 -3.70 -11.45
CA SER A 78 -5.81 -2.90 -12.34
C SER A 78 -6.56 -2.55 -13.63
N ASP A 79 -6.38 -1.32 -14.12
CA ASP A 79 -6.81 -0.90 -15.46
C ASP A 79 -5.62 -0.54 -16.38
N GLY A 80 -4.40 -0.88 -15.94
CA GLY A 80 -3.15 -0.55 -16.61
C GLY A 80 -2.55 0.80 -16.23
N ARG A 81 -3.26 1.70 -15.54
CA ARG A 81 -2.69 2.96 -15.01
C ARG A 81 -3.02 3.20 -13.55
N ALA A 82 -4.14 2.67 -13.07
CA ALA A 82 -4.51 2.61 -11.67
C ALA A 82 -4.42 1.17 -11.19
N HIS A 83 -3.81 0.98 -10.03
CA HIS A 83 -3.62 -0.32 -9.39
C HIS A 83 -4.04 -0.24 -7.93
N VAL A 84 -4.68 -1.29 -7.45
CA VAL A 84 -5.05 -1.45 -6.05
C VAL A 84 -4.49 -2.75 -5.52
N PHE A 85 -3.69 -2.64 -4.46
CA PHE A 85 -3.17 -3.79 -3.72
C PHE A 85 -3.80 -3.84 -2.34
N ARG A 86 -4.23 -5.02 -1.91
CA ARG A 86 -4.64 -5.25 -0.51
C ARG A 86 -3.56 -6.00 0.23
N GLY A 87 -3.31 -5.59 1.47
CA GLY A 87 -2.38 -6.26 2.35
C GLY A 87 -2.75 -7.72 2.55
N GLY A 88 -1.77 -8.60 2.37
CA GLY A 88 -1.86 -10.04 2.62
C GLY A 88 -1.14 -10.47 3.89
N GLY A 89 -0.90 -9.55 4.82
CA GLY A 89 -0.10 -9.77 6.03
C GLY A 89 0.28 -8.48 6.72
N THR A 90 1.35 -8.52 7.51
CA THR A 90 1.87 -7.36 8.25
C THR A 90 2.32 -6.25 7.31
N LEU A 91 2.14 -5.01 7.76
CA LEU A 91 2.76 -3.84 7.17
C LEU A 91 3.94 -3.43 8.04
N ASP A 92 5.13 -3.88 7.66
CA ASP A 92 6.34 -3.53 8.36
C ASP A 92 6.64 -2.04 8.22
N GLY A 93 7.16 -1.49 9.31
CA GLY A 93 7.52 -0.09 9.39
C GLY A 93 6.35 0.83 9.72
N PHE A 94 5.10 0.36 9.93
CA PHE A 94 3.96 1.15 10.43
C PHE A 94 3.64 0.79 11.89
N ASP A 95 3.28 1.78 12.72
CA ASP A 95 2.85 1.55 14.12
C ASP A 95 1.35 1.82 14.30
N ALA A 96 0.63 0.90 14.94
CA ALA A 96 -0.81 1.01 15.18
C ALA A 96 -1.17 2.24 16.05
N GLU A 97 -0.25 2.73 16.88
CA GLU A 97 -0.44 3.96 17.67
C GLU A 97 -0.61 5.22 16.80
N GLU A 98 -0.28 5.13 15.52
CA GLU A 98 -0.44 6.24 14.58
C GLU A 98 -1.88 6.43 14.06
N LEU A 99 -2.77 5.46 14.28
CA LEU A 99 -4.13 5.49 13.78
C LEU A 99 -4.99 6.53 14.54
N GLN A 100 -5.98 7.10 13.85
CA GLN A 100 -6.88 8.14 14.37
C GLN A 100 -8.35 7.84 14.11
#